data_AF-A0A1V2QKI5-F1
#
_entry.id   AF-A0A1V2QKI5-F1
#
_cell.length_a   1.000
_cell.length_b   1.000
_cell.length_c   1.000
_cell.angle_alpha   90.00
_cell.angle_beta   90.00
_cell.angle_gamma   90.00
#
_symmetry.space_group_name_H-M   'P 1'
#
loop_
_entity.id
_entity.type
_entity.pdbx_description
1 polymer ?
#
loop_
_entity_poly.entity_id
_entity_poly.type
_entity_poly.pdbx_seq_one_letter_code
_entity_poly.pdbx_strand_id
1 'polypeptide(L)'
;MTTHRRRGLALVAAALTLLAGASIVPASAQDATTVIDRGHVDLVAAAIVDGELAIRFKDGTGAEPVFRDPETVVTHVKPEAKIQVPDAPEYAFLGPAGSDIWISPQVEDPNLVWLGWNTESLTADQVAPDSVRWTLDAIGGDLPGSAPPGAVTVFQADPFGAPLPRVFDTANPLPQQHPVELATHAHANWTFAAEGVYRLTFVLEATTPAGEPLRDTATYAIAVGEVDPTTVLPGTGEPTTTTTTTTTTTTTTTTTTSTTTTTDATTTTTTSAPTPCVVLDDGHVDLIAPGLVDGALRTRIKDGTAGPDKAVWRDPADVVVHLVPQARNTIPADPAYAFLGDAGQPVWLIPQTQIPGIVWAGWNTESLRAEDIDGDVTITLSAVDGPGRIALFLTGLKPTVLANSGDGLPDALTVALGTHAHANWAFSQEGVYRITVAVSATLASGQSTVDTDEFTIAVGNVDPTAALGRNCTAPTDTTTPTTTSPDGTVPPTTTTRAAAGGARLANTGGGPLGAVLAVGALLLTGGAALLLLTRSRRRGLDG
;
A
#
# COMPACT_ATOMS: atom_id res chain seq x y z
N MET A 1 11.77 87.62 25.94
CA MET A 1 11.06 88.76 25.32
C MET A 1 10.52 88.27 23.99
N THR A 2 9.19 88.03 23.90
CA THR A 2 8.22 88.90 23.19
C THR A 2 8.52 89.07 21.70
N THR A 3 7.65 88.80 20.70
CA THR A 3 6.33 88.16 20.54
C THR A 3 5.89 88.48 19.09
N HIS A 4 5.11 87.61 18.43
CA HIS A 4 4.23 87.88 17.27
C HIS A 4 4.87 88.44 15.97
N ARG A 5 4.66 87.81 14.81
CA ARG A 5 3.45 87.87 13.95
C ARG A 5 3.70 87.00 12.69
N ARG A 6 2.76 86.62 11.81
CA ARG A 6 1.30 86.32 11.83
C ARG A 6 0.90 86.02 10.36
N ARG A 7 0.05 85.01 10.09
CA ARG A 7 -0.64 84.74 8.79
C ARG A 7 0.26 84.24 7.64
N GLY A 8 -0.20 83.34 6.76
CA GLY A 8 -1.47 82.61 6.76
C GLY A 8 -1.75 81.84 5.46
N LEU A 9 -2.98 81.32 5.37
CA LEU A 9 -3.64 80.61 4.26
C LEU A 9 -3.19 79.17 3.93
N ALA A 10 -4.22 78.33 3.85
CA ALA A 10 -4.18 76.92 3.50
C ALA A 10 -4.03 76.68 1.99
N LEU A 11 -3.63 75.45 1.64
CA LEU A 11 -4.42 74.63 0.70
C LEU A 11 -4.09 73.14 0.87
N VAL A 12 -5.11 72.30 0.65
CA VAL A 12 -5.04 70.84 0.77
C VAL A 12 -4.65 70.24 -0.57
N ALA A 13 -3.67 69.33 -0.57
CA ALA A 13 -3.48 68.32 -1.62
C ALA A 13 -2.79 67.09 -1.01
N ALA A 14 -3.57 66.03 -0.77
CA ALA A 14 -3.00 64.74 -0.39
C ALA A 14 -2.55 64.01 -1.67
N ALA A 15 -1.24 63.86 -1.84
CA ALA A 15 -0.68 63.05 -2.92
C ALA A 15 -0.43 61.62 -2.42
N LEU A 16 -1.20 60.64 -2.92
CA LEU A 16 -0.82 59.23 -2.80
C LEU A 16 0.35 58.97 -3.75
N THR A 17 1.54 58.71 -3.21
CA THR A 17 2.63 58.08 -3.95
C THR A 17 2.48 56.56 -3.88
N LEU A 18 2.09 55.91 -4.97
CA LEU A 18 2.29 54.47 -5.12
C LEU A 18 3.80 54.19 -5.18
N LEU A 19 4.34 53.51 -4.17
CA LEU A 19 5.60 52.78 -4.32
C LEU A 19 5.27 51.40 -4.90
N ALA A 20 5.56 51.21 -6.19
CA ALA A 20 5.68 49.88 -6.78
C ALA A 20 6.97 49.23 -6.29
N GLY A 21 6.94 48.68 -5.06
CA GLY A 21 8.00 47.84 -4.53
C GLY A 21 7.98 46.49 -5.26
N ALA A 22 8.87 46.31 -6.23
CA ALA A 22 9.11 45.00 -6.83
C ALA A 22 9.82 44.11 -5.81
N SER A 23 9.04 43.41 -4.98
CA SER A 23 9.54 42.33 -4.14
C SER A 23 10.00 41.18 -5.03
N ILE A 24 11.28 41.18 -5.40
CA ILE A 24 11.96 40.00 -5.91
C ILE A 24 12.06 39.04 -4.71
N VAL A 25 11.02 38.23 -4.53
CA VAL A 25 11.10 37.04 -3.69
C VAL A 25 12.10 36.12 -4.39
N PRO A 26 13.22 35.74 -3.76
CA PRO A 26 14.07 34.71 -4.32
C PRO A 26 13.24 33.43 -4.38
N ALA A 27 13.12 32.84 -5.58
CA ALA A 27 12.54 31.52 -5.71
C ALA A 27 13.48 30.52 -5.03
N SER A 28 13.13 30.10 -3.82
CA SER A 28 13.79 29.00 -3.13
C SER A 28 13.51 27.72 -3.92
N ALA A 29 14.44 27.29 -4.76
CA ALA A 29 14.41 25.95 -5.33
C ALA A 29 14.55 24.94 -4.17
N GLN A 30 13.49 24.19 -3.88
CA GLN A 30 13.49 23.10 -2.91
C GLN A 30 13.83 21.77 -3.60
N ASP A 31 15.06 21.66 -4.12
CA ASP A 31 15.65 20.36 -4.46
C ASP A 31 16.30 19.77 -3.19
N ALA A 32 15.46 19.48 -2.19
CA ALA A 32 15.88 18.86 -0.94
C ALA A 32 15.58 17.36 -0.97
N THR A 33 16.62 16.53 -0.93
CA THR A 33 16.50 15.08 -0.78
C THR A 33 15.56 14.73 0.37
N THR A 34 14.52 13.94 0.09
CA THR A 34 13.61 13.43 1.12
C THR A 34 14.13 12.10 1.62
N VAL A 35 14.36 11.99 2.94
CA VAL A 35 14.66 10.71 3.59
C VAL A 35 13.36 10.08 4.07
N ILE A 36 13.09 8.84 3.65
CA ILE A 36 11.94 8.05 4.12
C ILE A 36 12.45 6.85 4.90
N ASP A 37 12.14 6.81 6.20
CA ASP A 37 12.74 5.88 7.17
C ASP A 37 11.72 4.94 7.84
N ARG A 38 10.42 5.18 7.66
CA ARG A 38 9.31 4.40 8.24
C ARG A 38 8.03 4.53 7.42
N GLY A 39 7.05 3.66 7.67
CA GLY A 39 5.70 3.76 7.12
C GLY A 39 5.61 3.29 5.67
N HIS A 40 4.43 3.43 5.10
CA HIS A 40 4.07 2.88 3.79
C HIS A 40 4.74 3.61 2.63
N VAL A 41 5.27 2.80 1.71
CA VAL A 41 5.92 3.25 0.49
C VAL A 41 5.63 2.24 -0.61
N ASP A 42 5.02 2.68 -1.71
CA ASP A 42 5.17 1.96 -2.97
C ASP A 42 6.44 2.47 -3.65
N LEU A 43 7.49 1.66 -3.57
CA LEU A 43 8.79 2.00 -4.14
C LEU A 43 8.61 2.21 -5.64
N VAL A 44 7.92 1.27 -6.30
CA VAL A 44 7.52 1.35 -7.71
C VAL A 44 6.01 1.54 -7.80
N ALA A 45 5.58 2.80 -7.91
CA ALA A 45 4.22 3.19 -8.24
C ALA A 45 4.15 3.52 -9.73
N ALA A 46 3.43 2.69 -10.50
CA ALA A 46 3.30 2.85 -11.94
C ALA A 46 2.13 3.78 -12.29
N ALA A 47 2.38 4.83 -13.08
CA ALA A 47 1.36 5.77 -13.54
C ALA A 47 1.59 6.21 -14.99
N ILE A 48 0.54 6.69 -15.66
CA ILE A 48 0.69 7.46 -16.89
C ILE A 48 0.70 8.96 -16.56
N VAL A 49 1.79 9.65 -16.91
CA VAL A 49 1.96 11.09 -16.72
C VAL A 49 2.18 11.74 -18.08
N ASP A 50 1.34 12.71 -18.43
CA ASP A 50 1.35 13.41 -19.73
C ASP A 50 1.31 12.51 -20.99
N GLY A 51 0.87 11.25 -20.83
CA GLY A 51 0.77 10.23 -21.88
C GLY A 51 1.96 9.28 -21.96
N GLU A 52 2.97 9.45 -21.11
CA GLU A 52 4.11 8.56 -20.98
C GLU A 52 3.99 7.71 -19.70
N LEU A 53 4.52 6.49 -19.73
CA LEU A 53 4.65 5.68 -18.52
C LEU A 53 5.70 6.31 -17.61
N ALA A 54 5.40 6.41 -16.33
CA ALA A 54 6.29 6.96 -15.31
C ALA A 54 6.34 6.03 -14.10
N ILE A 55 7.56 5.76 -13.64
CA ILE A 55 7.86 5.17 -12.35
C ILE A 55 7.91 6.29 -11.32
N ARG A 56 7.07 6.21 -10.30
CA ARG A 56 7.05 7.13 -9.16
C ARG A 56 7.33 6.38 -7.86
N PHE A 57 7.76 7.13 -6.86
CA PHE A 57 7.79 6.69 -5.46
C PHE A 57 6.52 7.22 -4.79
N LYS A 58 5.56 6.37 -4.39
CA LYS A 58 4.38 6.80 -3.60
C LYS A 58 4.80 6.81 -2.12
N ASP A 59 5.07 8.00 -1.59
CA ASP A 59 5.32 8.22 -0.16
C ASP A 59 3.99 8.29 0.58
N GLY A 60 3.63 7.21 1.30
CA GLY A 60 2.45 7.09 2.15
C GLY A 60 2.77 7.22 3.64
N THR A 61 3.63 8.17 4.03
CA THR A 61 4.06 8.34 5.43
C THR A 61 3.35 9.44 6.23
N GLY A 62 2.43 10.18 5.62
CA GLY A 62 1.68 11.26 6.25
C GLY A 62 0.42 11.60 5.45
N ALA A 63 -0.63 12.04 6.15
CA ALA A 63 -2.06 12.14 5.79
C ALA A 63 -2.54 12.08 4.32
N GLU A 64 -1.79 12.59 3.35
CA GLU A 64 -2.02 12.46 1.90
C GLU A 64 -0.70 12.09 1.21
N PRO A 65 -0.65 11.12 0.26
CA PRO A 65 0.61 10.67 -0.28
C PRO A 65 1.24 11.73 -1.16
N VAL A 66 2.56 11.62 -1.23
CA VAL A 66 3.35 12.39 -2.18
C VAL A 66 3.93 11.43 -3.21
N PHE A 67 3.45 11.53 -4.44
CA PHE A 67 4.16 10.93 -5.57
C PHE A 67 5.43 11.75 -5.81
N ARG A 68 6.58 11.15 -5.50
CA ARG A 68 7.90 11.74 -5.65
C ARG A 68 8.60 11.16 -6.88
N ASP A 69 9.56 11.92 -7.37
CA ASP A 69 10.54 11.38 -8.30
C ASP A 69 11.55 10.51 -7.51
N PRO A 70 11.81 9.25 -7.91
CA PRO A 70 12.82 8.40 -7.26
C PRO A 70 14.20 9.07 -7.13
N GLU A 71 14.58 9.96 -8.05
CA GLU A 71 15.83 10.72 -7.97
C GLU A 71 15.85 11.80 -6.87
N THR A 72 14.75 12.00 -6.14
CA THR A 72 14.66 12.95 -5.00
C THR A 72 14.58 12.26 -3.64
N VAL A 73 14.60 10.92 -3.59
CA VAL A 73 14.34 10.13 -2.37
C VAL A 73 15.54 9.26 -1.99
N VAL A 74 15.83 9.21 -0.69
CA VAL A 74 16.65 8.16 -0.06
C VAL A 74 15.76 7.35 0.87
N THR A 75 15.67 6.05 0.61
CA THR A 75 14.99 5.10 1.51
C THR A 75 15.98 4.66 2.59
N HIS A 76 15.59 4.66 3.87
CA HIS A 76 16.44 4.16 4.96
C HIS A 76 15.86 2.88 5.57
N VAL A 77 16.52 1.76 5.28
CA VAL A 77 16.31 0.49 5.98
C VAL A 77 17.21 0.51 7.22
N LYS A 78 16.63 1.01 8.32
CA LYS A 78 17.30 1.33 9.58
C LYS A 78 18.12 0.18 10.22
N PRO A 79 19.02 0.46 11.18
CA PRO A 79 19.66 -0.56 12.02
C PRO A 79 18.66 -1.50 12.72
N GLU A 80 17.50 -0.97 13.13
CA GLU A 80 16.43 -1.75 13.77
C GLU A 80 15.78 -2.80 12.83
N ALA A 81 15.95 -2.64 11.51
CA ALA A 81 15.49 -3.60 10.51
C ALA A 81 16.33 -4.90 10.47
N LYS A 82 17.35 -5.02 11.34
CA LYS A 82 18.28 -6.15 11.33
C LYS A 82 17.71 -7.37 12.03
N ILE A 83 17.56 -8.46 11.28
CA ILE A 83 17.21 -9.79 11.78
C ILE A 83 18.38 -10.77 11.57
N GLN A 84 18.14 -12.03 11.91
CA GLN A 84 19.03 -13.15 11.56
C GLN A 84 18.33 -14.00 10.51
N VAL A 85 19.08 -14.53 9.54
CA VAL A 85 18.56 -15.54 8.61
C VAL A 85 18.05 -16.75 9.41
N PRO A 86 16.78 -17.19 9.24
CA PRO A 86 16.23 -18.32 9.97
C PRO A 86 16.99 -19.63 9.74
N ASP A 87 17.08 -20.48 10.77
CA ASP A 87 17.57 -21.86 10.66
C ASP A 87 16.48 -22.79 10.09
N ALA A 88 16.11 -22.52 8.83
CA ALA A 88 15.03 -23.18 8.10
C ALA A 88 15.46 -23.39 6.63
N PRO A 89 15.41 -24.63 6.09
CA PRO A 89 15.91 -24.93 4.74
C PRO A 89 15.30 -24.08 3.63
N GLU A 90 14.02 -23.74 3.75
CA GLU A 90 13.26 -22.90 2.82
C GLU A 90 13.79 -21.45 2.75
N TYR A 91 14.43 -20.96 3.82
CA TYR A 91 15.02 -19.60 3.88
C TYR A 91 16.53 -19.56 3.59
N ALA A 92 17.16 -20.71 3.30
CA ALA A 92 18.61 -20.80 3.08
C ALA A 92 19.11 -20.02 1.84
N PHE A 93 18.22 -19.52 0.98
CA PHE A 93 18.57 -18.61 -0.12
C PHE A 93 18.99 -17.21 0.37
N LEU A 94 18.60 -16.81 1.58
CA LEU A 94 18.97 -15.51 2.18
C LEU A 94 20.42 -15.47 2.68
N GLY A 95 21.05 -16.63 2.89
CA GLY A 95 22.41 -16.74 3.42
C GLY A 95 22.55 -17.87 4.45
N PRO A 96 23.69 -17.96 5.15
CA PRO A 96 23.88 -18.89 6.25
C PRO A 96 22.90 -18.63 7.40
N ALA A 97 22.31 -19.68 7.96
CA ALA A 97 21.47 -19.56 9.16
C ALA A 97 22.23 -18.85 10.29
N GLY A 98 21.61 -17.85 10.92
CA GLY A 98 22.25 -17.04 11.96
C GLY A 98 23.30 -16.03 11.47
N SER A 99 23.23 -15.58 10.21
CA SER A 99 23.89 -14.35 9.76
C SER A 99 22.94 -13.15 9.81
N ASP A 100 23.51 -11.97 10.09
CA ASP A 100 22.82 -10.67 10.00
C ASP A 100 22.25 -10.43 8.59
N ILE A 101 21.02 -9.93 8.52
CA ILE A 101 20.35 -9.46 7.28
C ILE A 101 19.36 -8.35 7.65
N TRP A 102 19.19 -7.35 6.78
CA TRP A 102 18.26 -6.23 7.01
C TRP A 102 17.02 -6.41 6.15
N ILE A 103 15.83 -6.12 6.71
CA ILE A 103 14.55 -6.41 6.06
C ILE A 103 13.57 -5.22 6.11
N SER A 104 12.98 -4.84 4.97
CA SER A 104 11.64 -4.25 4.97
C SER A 104 10.65 -5.42 4.91
N PRO A 105 9.87 -5.68 5.97
CA PRO A 105 9.05 -6.88 6.08
C PRO A 105 7.79 -6.80 5.19
N GLN A 106 7.27 -7.95 4.74
CA GLN A 106 5.99 -8.00 4.00
C GLN A 106 4.81 -7.51 4.86
N VAL A 107 4.83 -7.78 6.16
CA VAL A 107 3.86 -7.27 7.13
C VAL A 107 4.41 -6.00 7.74
N GLU A 108 3.62 -4.92 7.77
CA GLU A 108 4.05 -3.63 8.29
C GLU A 108 4.61 -3.71 9.72
N ASP A 109 5.80 -3.15 9.93
CA ASP A 109 6.29 -2.70 11.24
C ASP A 109 6.25 -1.16 11.23
N PRO A 110 5.47 -0.50 12.11
CA PRO A 110 5.30 0.96 12.08
C PRO A 110 6.59 1.75 12.37
N ASN A 111 7.67 1.10 12.80
CA ASN A 111 8.97 1.72 13.03
C ASN A 111 9.91 1.66 11.80
N LEU A 112 9.62 0.75 10.86
CA LEU A 112 10.41 0.47 9.66
C LEU A 112 9.69 0.97 8.41
N VAL A 113 10.43 1.15 7.32
CA VAL A 113 9.83 1.46 6.01
C VAL A 113 9.18 0.19 5.46
N TRP A 114 7.95 0.30 4.95
CA TRP A 114 7.16 -0.81 4.44
C TRP A 114 7.06 -0.73 2.92
N LEU A 115 7.93 -1.47 2.24
CA LEU A 115 8.17 -1.35 0.80
C LEU A 115 7.24 -2.25 -0.03
N GLY A 116 6.49 -1.64 -0.92
CA GLY A 116 5.60 -2.29 -1.89
C GLY A 116 5.77 -1.79 -3.31
N TRP A 117 4.81 -2.15 -4.15
CA TRP A 117 4.61 -1.64 -5.50
C TRP A 117 3.12 -1.53 -5.80
N ASN A 118 2.75 -0.58 -6.67
CA ASN A 118 1.38 -0.43 -7.14
C ASN A 118 1.27 -0.27 -8.66
N THR A 119 0.14 -0.73 -9.20
CA THR A 119 -0.35 -0.49 -10.56
C THR A 119 -1.78 0.05 -10.55
N GLU A 120 -2.30 0.46 -9.39
CA GLU A 120 -3.64 1.04 -9.23
C GLU A 120 -3.84 2.35 -10.00
N SER A 121 -2.78 3.04 -10.42
CA SER A 121 -2.86 4.23 -11.30
C SER A 121 -2.75 3.88 -12.80
N LEU A 122 -2.66 2.60 -13.16
CA LEU A 122 -2.67 2.14 -14.55
C LEU A 122 -4.03 1.55 -14.92
N THR A 123 -4.50 1.91 -16.11
CA THR A 123 -5.89 1.70 -16.52
C THR A 123 -5.95 0.86 -17.80
N ALA A 124 -6.99 0.04 -17.97
CA ALA A 124 -7.09 -0.87 -19.11
C ALA A 124 -7.34 -0.19 -20.47
N ASP A 125 -7.66 1.11 -20.49
CA ASP A 125 -7.74 1.95 -21.68
C ASP A 125 -6.41 2.65 -22.02
N GLN A 126 -5.52 2.80 -21.04
CA GLN A 126 -4.17 3.35 -21.23
C GLN A 126 -3.12 2.25 -21.51
N VAL A 127 -3.25 1.11 -20.84
CA VAL A 127 -2.29 0.00 -20.83
C VAL A 127 -3.02 -1.32 -21.09
N ALA A 128 -2.46 -2.18 -21.95
CA ALA A 128 -2.97 -3.52 -22.16
C ALA A 128 -2.74 -4.37 -20.88
N PRO A 129 -3.78 -5.00 -20.28
CA PRO A 129 -3.70 -5.57 -18.93
C PRO A 129 -2.50 -6.51 -18.69
N ASP A 130 -2.25 -7.45 -19.60
CA ASP A 130 -1.20 -8.46 -19.44
C ASP A 130 0.20 -7.96 -19.83
N SER A 131 0.38 -6.66 -20.12
CA SER A 131 1.62 -6.11 -20.70
C SER A 131 2.63 -5.57 -19.71
N VAL A 132 2.23 -5.27 -18.46
CA VAL A 132 3.12 -4.62 -17.49
C VAL A 132 4.23 -5.57 -17.03
N ARG A 133 5.48 -5.15 -17.20
CA ARG A 133 6.69 -5.88 -16.83
C ARG A 133 7.60 -4.99 -16.00
N TRP A 134 7.88 -5.42 -14.79
CA TRP A 134 8.82 -4.78 -13.90
C TRP A 134 10.15 -5.54 -13.94
N THR A 135 11.23 -4.85 -14.27
CA THR A 135 12.56 -5.46 -14.47
C THR A 135 13.58 -4.81 -13.54
N LEU A 136 14.23 -5.60 -12.68
CA LEU A 136 15.47 -5.19 -12.02
C LEU A 136 16.60 -5.34 -13.05
N ASP A 137 17.08 -4.21 -13.57
CA ASP A 137 18.07 -4.18 -14.66
C ASP A 137 19.50 -4.18 -14.12
N ALA A 138 19.76 -3.36 -13.09
CA ALA A 138 21.06 -3.25 -12.47
C ALA A 138 20.99 -3.03 -10.96
N ILE A 139 22.07 -3.38 -10.28
CA ILE A 139 22.30 -3.14 -8.86
C ILE A 139 23.72 -2.59 -8.66
N GLY A 140 23.85 -1.53 -7.86
CA GLY A 140 25.12 -0.85 -7.56
C GLY A 140 25.26 -0.43 -6.10
N GLY A 141 26.42 0.12 -5.77
CA GLY A 141 26.76 0.65 -4.44
C GLY A 141 26.65 2.17 -4.33
N ASP A 142 27.28 2.73 -3.29
CA ASP A 142 27.28 4.17 -2.96
C ASP A 142 27.69 5.08 -4.12
N LEU A 143 28.80 4.74 -4.80
CA LEU A 143 29.33 5.51 -5.93
C LEU A 143 28.82 4.98 -7.27
N PRO A 144 28.63 5.83 -8.30
CA PRO A 144 28.29 5.41 -9.65
C PRO A 144 29.20 4.30 -10.18
N GLY A 145 28.61 3.19 -10.62
CA GLY A 145 29.34 2.01 -11.11
C GLY A 145 30.08 1.19 -10.05
N SER A 146 29.94 1.50 -8.75
CA SER A 146 30.44 0.62 -7.69
C SER A 146 29.55 -0.61 -7.50
N ALA A 147 30.13 -1.72 -7.04
CA ALA A 147 29.38 -2.93 -6.71
C ALA A 147 28.52 -2.69 -5.44
N PRO A 148 27.35 -3.34 -5.32
CA PRO A 148 26.54 -3.24 -4.11
C PRO A 148 27.25 -3.85 -2.88
N PRO A 149 26.87 -3.45 -1.65
CA PRO A 149 27.43 -4.02 -0.43
C PRO A 149 27.15 -5.52 -0.25
N GLY A 150 26.02 -6.01 -0.78
CA GLY A 150 25.58 -7.40 -0.67
C GLY A 150 24.51 -7.75 -1.70
N ALA A 151 23.92 -8.94 -1.56
CA ALA A 151 22.76 -9.34 -2.34
C ALA A 151 21.47 -8.69 -1.79
N VAL A 152 20.59 -8.32 -2.71
CA VAL A 152 19.17 -8.00 -2.46
C VAL A 152 18.29 -9.13 -2.97
N THR A 153 17.33 -9.55 -2.14
CA THR A 153 16.26 -10.49 -2.51
C THR A 153 14.90 -9.94 -2.13
N VAL A 154 13.93 -10.05 -3.04
CA VAL A 154 12.54 -9.61 -2.88
C VAL A 154 11.63 -10.82 -3.04
N PHE A 155 10.81 -11.12 -2.03
CA PHE A 155 9.92 -12.28 -2.05
C PHE A 155 8.71 -12.11 -1.13
N GLN A 156 7.60 -12.75 -1.48
CA GLN A 156 6.42 -12.85 -0.63
C GLN A 156 6.35 -14.23 0.03
N ALA A 157 5.60 -14.34 1.13
CA ALA A 157 5.23 -15.60 1.73
C ALA A 157 3.84 -16.07 1.24
N ASP A 158 3.63 -17.37 1.26
CA ASP A 158 2.32 -17.99 1.23
C ASP A 158 1.60 -17.76 2.58
N PRO A 159 0.31 -18.11 2.71
CA PRO A 159 -0.42 -17.92 3.96
C PRO A 159 0.17 -18.64 5.19
N PHE A 160 1.03 -19.64 5.03
CA PHE A 160 1.65 -20.39 6.13
C PHE A 160 3.11 -20.06 6.38
N GLY A 161 3.67 -19.08 5.66
CA GLY A 161 5.03 -18.59 5.87
C GLY A 161 6.07 -19.28 5.00
N ALA A 162 5.68 -20.14 4.04
CA ALA A 162 6.62 -20.65 3.06
C ALA A 162 6.93 -19.56 2.03
N PRO A 163 8.20 -19.34 1.63
CA PRO A 163 8.54 -18.34 0.63
C PRO A 163 8.01 -18.75 -0.75
N LEU A 164 7.24 -17.86 -1.38
CA LEU A 164 6.82 -17.95 -2.77
C LEU A 164 8.02 -17.74 -3.71
N PRO A 165 7.90 -18.04 -5.02
CA PRO A 165 8.93 -17.72 -5.99
C PRO A 165 9.40 -16.27 -5.87
N ARG A 166 10.71 -16.09 -5.66
CA ARG A 166 11.36 -14.78 -5.48
C ARG A 166 11.03 -13.88 -6.66
N VAL A 167 10.57 -12.66 -6.38
CA VAL A 167 10.30 -11.59 -7.36
C VAL A 167 11.63 -11.18 -8.01
N PHE A 168 12.64 -10.91 -7.18
CA PHE A 168 14.02 -10.67 -7.58
C PHE A 168 14.98 -11.36 -6.60
N ASP A 169 16.11 -11.84 -7.11
CA ASP A 169 17.23 -12.34 -6.31
C ASP A 169 18.54 -12.10 -7.06
N THR A 170 19.26 -11.06 -6.62
CA THR A 170 20.52 -10.59 -7.22
C THR A 170 21.72 -11.51 -6.98
N ALA A 171 21.58 -12.62 -6.25
CA ALA A 171 22.56 -13.72 -6.30
C ALA A 171 22.54 -14.44 -7.66
N ASN A 172 21.48 -14.28 -8.44
CA ASN A 172 21.37 -14.75 -9.83
C ASN A 172 21.64 -13.60 -10.81
N PRO A 173 22.02 -13.89 -12.08
CA PRO A 173 22.28 -12.84 -13.08
C PRO A 173 21.12 -11.86 -13.27
N LEU A 174 21.46 -10.62 -13.61
CA LEU A 174 20.54 -9.57 -14.07
C LEU A 174 20.63 -9.42 -15.61
N PRO A 175 19.62 -8.85 -16.29
CA PRO A 175 18.34 -8.37 -15.75
C PRO A 175 17.40 -9.49 -15.31
N GLN A 176 16.52 -9.20 -14.36
CA GLN A 176 15.44 -10.09 -13.91
C GLN A 176 14.11 -9.39 -14.08
N GLN A 177 13.11 -10.09 -14.63
CA GLN A 177 11.81 -9.52 -14.98
C GLN A 177 10.67 -10.26 -14.27
N HIS A 178 9.71 -9.49 -13.77
CA HIS A 178 8.50 -9.94 -13.11
C HIS A 178 7.27 -9.32 -13.81
N PRO A 179 6.26 -10.11 -14.22
CA PRO A 179 4.98 -9.56 -14.66
C PRO A 179 4.20 -9.01 -13.46
N VAL A 180 3.49 -7.90 -13.66
CA VAL A 180 2.59 -7.32 -12.65
C VAL A 180 1.23 -7.14 -13.31
N GLU A 181 0.15 -7.41 -12.60
CA GLU A 181 -1.22 -7.17 -13.10
C GLU A 181 -1.60 -5.69 -12.94
N LEU A 182 -2.73 -5.28 -13.53
CA LEU A 182 -3.35 -3.98 -13.21
C LEU A 182 -4.15 -4.10 -11.89
N ALA A 183 -4.40 -2.98 -11.21
CA ALA A 183 -5.05 -2.95 -9.88
C ALA A 183 -4.29 -3.68 -8.76
N THR A 184 -3.01 -4.01 -8.94
CA THR A 184 -2.19 -4.63 -7.89
C THR A 184 -1.66 -3.56 -6.94
N HIS A 185 -1.72 -3.83 -5.64
CA HIS A 185 -1.02 -3.08 -4.59
C HIS A 185 -0.40 -4.06 -3.59
N ALA A 186 0.88 -4.39 -3.76
CA ALA A 186 1.48 -5.52 -3.08
C ALA A 186 2.76 -5.12 -2.32
N HIS A 187 2.88 -5.68 -1.12
CA HIS A 187 4.08 -5.60 -0.29
C HIS A 187 4.80 -6.95 -0.24
N ALA A 188 6.11 -6.91 0.00
CA ALA A 188 6.97 -8.09 0.04
C ALA A 188 8.07 -7.93 1.10
N ASN A 189 8.77 -9.02 1.37
CA ASN A 189 10.01 -8.98 2.14
C ASN A 189 11.13 -8.50 1.21
N TRP A 190 11.66 -7.31 1.46
CA TRP A 190 12.87 -6.80 0.81
C TRP A 190 14.05 -6.98 1.74
N THR A 191 14.96 -7.88 1.37
CA THR A 191 16.11 -8.25 2.21
C THR A 191 17.42 -7.77 1.60
N PHE A 192 18.33 -7.30 2.45
CA PHE A 192 19.64 -6.76 2.09
C PHE A 192 20.71 -7.48 2.92
N ALA A 193 21.65 -8.16 2.27
CA ALA A 193 22.62 -9.05 2.92
C ALA A 193 23.78 -8.35 3.67
N ALA A 194 23.88 -7.02 3.58
CA ALA A 194 24.92 -6.22 4.23
C ALA A 194 24.48 -4.76 4.42
N GLU A 195 25.10 -4.05 5.37
CA GLU A 195 24.97 -2.59 5.50
C GLU A 195 25.65 -1.84 4.36
N GLY A 196 25.17 -0.63 4.08
CA GLY A 196 25.73 0.25 3.06
C GLY A 196 24.65 0.90 2.19
N VAL A 197 25.08 1.59 1.14
CA VAL A 197 24.18 2.19 0.14
C VAL A 197 24.01 1.22 -1.02
N TYR A 198 22.76 0.94 -1.37
CA TYR A 198 22.36 0.17 -2.53
C TYR A 198 21.71 1.11 -3.55
N ARG A 199 21.98 0.86 -4.83
CA ARG A 199 21.33 1.54 -5.95
C ARG A 199 20.62 0.51 -6.81
N LEU A 200 19.29 0.52 -6.80
CA LEU A 200 18.46 -0.42 -7.56
C LEU A 200 17.93 0.28 -8.81
N THR A 201 18.38 -0.12 -10.00
CA THR A 201 17.87 0.41 -11.27
C THR A 201 16.78 -0.49 -11.79
N PHE A 202 15.55 0.02 -11.80
CA PHE A 202 14.38 -0.66 -12.34
C PHE A 202 13.97 -0.07 -13.68
N VAL A 203 13.60 -0.96 -14.60
CA VAL A 203 12.93 -0.63 -15.85
C VAL A 203 11.49 -1.11 -15.74
N LEU A 204 10.54 -0.25 -16.03
CA LEU A 204 9.12 -0.60 -16.14
C LEU A 204 8.72 -0.53 -17.62
N GLU A 205 8.16 -1.60 -18.14
CA GLU A 205 7.73 -1.72 -19.53
C GLU A 205 6.23 -2.09 -19.57
N ALA A 206 5.52 -1.57 -20.56
CA ALA A 206 4.13 -1.91 -20.84
C ALA A 206 3.84 -1.70 -22.34
N THR A 207 2.63 -2.03 -22.80
CA THR A 207 2.14 -1.59 -24.11
C THR A 207 0.79 -0.94 -23.99
N THR A 208 0.52 0.10 -24.78
CA THR A 208 -0.84 0.63 -24.93
C THR A 208 -1.76 -0.44 -25.55
N PRO A 209 -3.10 -0.32 -25.45
CA PRO A 209 -4.03 -1.18 -26.16
C PRO A 209 -3.88 -1.15 -27.70
N ALA A 210 -3.20 -0.14 -28.25
CA ALA A 210 -2.84 -0.05 -29.67
C ALA A 210 -1.52 -0.78 -30.02
N GLY A 211 -0.82 -1.36 -29.03
CA GLY A 211 0.45 -2.06 -29.20
C GLY A 211 1.68 -1.15 -29.24
N GLU A 212 1.57 0.12 -28.85
CA GLU A 212 2.72 1.02 -28.75
C GLU A 212 3.48 0.73 -27.44
N PRO A 213 4.82 0.54 -27.49
CA PRO A 213 5.60 0.25 -26.29
C PRO A 213 5.73 1.50 -25.41
N LEU A 214 5.50 1.30 -24.11
CA LEU A 214 5.75 2.27 -23.06
C LEU A 214 6.92 1.77 -22.21
N ARG A 215 7.82 2.67 -21.80
CA ARG A 215 8.99 2.31 -21.02
C ARG A 215 9.47 3.49 -20.20
N ASP A 216 9.81 3.22 -18.95
CA ASP A 216 10.53 4.17 -18.08
C ASP A 216 11.63 3.46 -17.30
N THR A 217 12.56 4.21 -16.71
CA THR A 217 13.71 3.69 -15.98
C THR A 217 14.08 4.62 -14.83
N ALA A 218 14.07 4.10 -13.61
CA ALA A 218 14.40 4.84 -12.39
C ALA A 218 15.45 4.11 -11.56
N THR A 219 16.30 4.86 -10.85
CA THR A 219 17.24 4.29 -9.88
C THR A 219 16.92 4.76 -8.48
N TYR A 220 16.84 3.84 -7.52
CA TYR A 220 16.51 4.12 -6.13
C TYR A 220 17.74 4.02 -5.25
N ALA A 221 17.97 5.02 -4.40
CA ALA A 221 18.99 4.98 -3.37
C ALA A 221 18.41 4.43 -2.06
N ILE A 222 18.97 3.33 -1.58
CA ILE A 222 18.57 2.70 -0.32
C ILE A 222 19.78 2.65 0.62
N ALA A 223 19.72 3.42 1.71
CA ALA A 223 20.65 3.34 2.83
C ALA A 223 20.23 2.17 3.74
N VAL A 224 21.17 1.29 4.08
CA VAL A 224 20.91 0.10 4.90
C VAL A 224 21.82 0.08 6.13
N GLY A 225 21.23 -0.11 7.30
CA GLY A 225 21.94 -0.18 8.58
C GLY A 225 22.39 1.20 9.10
N GLU A 226 23.56 1.23 9.73
CA GLU A 226 24.17 2.40 10.39
C GLU A 226 24.60 3.55 9.44
N VAL A 227 24.22 3.50 8.16
CA VAL A 227 24.44 4.59 7.19
C VAL A 227 23.59 5.80 7.55
N ASP A 228 24.18 6.99 7.62
CA ASP A 228 23.45 8.26 7.73
C ASP A 228 22.77 8.59 6.38
N PRO A 229 21.44 8.43 6.25
CA PRO A 229 20.75 8.62 4.97
C PRO A 229 20.78 10.08 4.49
N THR A 230 21.06 11.05 5.37
CA THR A 230 21.16 12.47 4.99
C THR A 230 22.46 12.78 4.22
N THR A 231 23.43 11.86 4.25
CA THR A 231 24.69 11.98 3.50
C THR A 231 24.66 11.28 2.14
N VAL A 232 23.63 10.47 1.88
CA VAL A 232 23.49 9.66 0.67
C VAL A 232 22.89 10.50 -0.46
N LEU A 233 23.53 10.49 -1.63
CA LEU A 233 22.94 11.07 -2.83
C LEU A 233 21.84 10.15 -3.37
N PRO A 234 20.64 10.66 -3.71
CA PRO A 234 19.56 9.87 -4.30
C PRO A 234 19.90 9.41 -5.74
N GLY A 235 18.98 8.70 -6.39
CA GLY A 235 19.15 8.29 -7.79
C GLY A 235 20.39 7.40 -8.03
N THR A 236 21.14 7.73 -9.09
CA THR A 236 22.38 7.05 -9.50
C THR A 236 23.61 7.36 -8.63
N GLY A 237 23.51 8.32 -7.70
CA GLY A 237 24.64 8.77 -6.87
C GLY A 237 25.52 9.82 -7.53
N GLU A 238 25.14 10.32 -8.69
CA GLU A 238 25.74 11.54 -9.25
C GLU A 238 25.11 12.77 -8.59
N PRO A 239 25.88 13.81 -8.26
CA PRO A 239 25.31 15.08 -7.82
C PRO A 239 24.46 15.65 -8.95
N THR A 240 23.22 16.06 -8.66
CA THR A 240 22.24 16.53 -9.64
C THR A 240 22.85 17.60 -10.54
N THR A 241 23.23 17.20 -11.75
CA THR A 241 23.75 18.14 -12.73
C THR A 241 22.55 18.89 -13.27
N THR A 242 22.42 20.18 -12.91
CA THR A 242 21.28 21.03 -13.28
C THR A 242 21.18 21.23 -14.80
N THR A 243 20.67 20.22 -15.50
CA THR A 243 20.10 20.35 -16.82
C THR A 243 18.66 20.79 -16.61
N THR A 244 18.43 22.11 -16.65
CA THR A 244 17.09 22.67 -16.58
C THR A 244 16.30 22.29 -17.83
N THR A 245 15.67 21.11 -17.81
CA THR A 245 14.48 20.86 -18.61
C THR A 245 13.37 21.67 -17.97
N THR A 246 13.05 22.83 -18.57
CA THR A 246 11.99 23.72 -18.07
C THR A 246 10.61 23.12 -18.34
N THR A 247 10.23 22.09 -17.58
CA THR A 247 8.84 21.66 -17.49
C THR A 247 8.09 22.77 -16.76
N THR A 248 7.30 23.55 -17.50
CA THR A 248 6.57 24.70 -16.97
C THR A 248 5.32 24.20 -16.27
N THR A 249 5.43 23.92 -14.96
CA THR A 249 4.28 23.62 -14.10
C THR A 249 3.31 24.81 -14.11
N THR A 250 2.28 24.71 -14.95
CA THR A 250 1.24 25.73 -15.05
C THR A 250 0.20 25.46 -13.98
N THR A 251 0.20 26.24 -12.92
CA THR A 251 -0.88 26.22 -11.92
C THR A 251 -2.17 26.70 -12.56
N THR A 252 -3.01 25.76 -13.00
CA THR A 252 -4.35 26.06 -13.51
C THR A 252 -5.29 26.38 -12.36
N THR A 253 -5.46 27.67 -12.08
CA THR A 253 -6.53 28.16 -11.19
C THR A 253 -7.88 28.01 -11.91
N THR A 254 -8.60 26.93 -11.63
CA THR A 254 -9.97 26.73 -12.13
C THR A 254 -10.95 27.66 -11.40
N THR A 255 -11.21 28.84 -11.99
CA THR A 255 -12.28 29.73 -11.52
C THR A 255 -13.63 29.21 -11.99
N THR A 256 -14.33 28.45 -11.14
CA THR A 256 -15.70 27.99 -11.39
C THR A 256 -16.68 29.17 -11.37
N THR A 257 -17.11 29.64 -12.55
CA THR A 257 -18.19 30.63 -12.66
C THR A 257 -19.55 29.93 -12.60
N SER A 258 -20.19 29.94 -11.43
CA SER A 258 -21.57 29.44 -11.28
C SER A 258 -22.55 30.25 -12.14
N THR A 259 -23.14 29.60 -13.14
CA THR A 259 -24.24 30.17 -13.93
C THR A 259 -25.55 29.55 -13.48
N THR A 260 -26.33 30.29 -12.70
CA THR A 260 -27.61 29.82 -12.17
C THR A 260 -28.63 29.67 -13.30
N THR A 261 -28.96 28.43 -13.66
CA THR A 261 -30.08 28.14 -14.57
C THR A 261 -31.22 27.53 -13.76
N THR A 262 -32.26 28.32 -13.49
CA THR A 262 -33.47 27.85 -12.82
C THR A 262 -34.27 26.97 -13.76
N THR A 263 -34.44 25.68 -13.42
CA THR A 263 -35.37 24.78 -14.10
C THR A 263 -36.36 24.25 -13.08
N ASP A 264 -37.65 24.45 -13.34
CA ASP A 264 -38.74 24.01 -12.46
C ASP A 264 -38.80 22.47 -12.40
N ALA A 265 -38.74 21.90 -11.19
CA ALA A 265 -38.78 20.47 -10.98
C ALA A 265 -40.23 19.98 -10.91
N THR A 266 -40.69 19.28 -11.95
CA THR A 266 -41.92 18.48 -11.87
C THR A 266 -41.61 17.14 -11.21
N THR A 267 -42.12 16.93 -10.01
CA THR A 267 -41.89 15.70 -9.25
C THR A 267 -42.55 14.49 -9.93
N THR A 268 -41.74 13.58 -10.46
CA THR A 268 -42.15 12.21 -10.80
C THR A 268 -41.37 11.21 -9.97
N THR A 269 -42.05 10.55 -9.04
CA THR A 269 -41.50 9.44 -8.25
C THR A 269 -41.30 8.21 -9.14
N THR A 270 -40.08 8.01 -9.63
CA THR A 270 -39.64 6.74 -10.19
C THR A 270 -38.95 5.93 -9.11
N THR A 271 -39.54 4.79 -8.74
CA THR A 271 -38.88 3.78 -7.91
C THR A 271 -37.67 3.24 -8.67
N SER A 272 -36.47 3.45 -8.14
CA SER A 272 -35.25 2.86 -8.69
C SER A 272 -35.39 1.34 -8.77
N ALA A 273 -34.97 0.74 -9.88
CA ALA A 273 -34.83 -0.71 -9.97
C ALA A 273 -33.80 -1.18 -8.92
N PRO A 274 -33.98 -2.36 -8.29
CA PRO A 274 -32.99 -2.89 -7.38
C PRO A 274 -31.66 -3.09 -8.11
N THR A 275 -30.56 -2.74 -7.45
CA THR A 275 -29.20 -3.03 -7.93
C THR A 275 -29.09 -4.54 -8.21
N PRO A 276 -28.51 -4.95 -9.34
CA PRO A 276 -28.30 -6.38 -9.61
C PRO A 276 -27.27 -6.93 -8.64
N CYS A 277 -27.61 -8.01 -7.94
CA CYS A 277 -26.65 -8.74 -7.12
C CYS A 277 -25.56 -9.37 -8.00
N VAL A 278 -24.32 -9.42 -7.51
CA VAL A 278 -23.16 -10.01 -8.21
C VAL A 278 -22.39 -11.00 -7.35
N VAL A 279 -21.68 -11.91 -8.00
CA VAL A 279 -20.67 -12.78 -7.39
C VAL A 279 -19.28 -12.25 -7.78
N LEU A 280 -18.37 -12.17 -6.81
CA LEU A 280 -16.94 -11.85 -7.00
C LEU A 280 -16.11 -13.04 -6.52
N ASP A 281 -15.34 -13.68 -7.41
CA ASP A 281 -14.60 -14.92 -7.15
C ASP A 281 -13.09 -14.85 -7.41
N ASP A 282 -12.66 -13.85 -8.21
CA ASP A 282 -11.27 -13.54 -8.55
C ASP A 282 -11.00 -12.02 -8.52
N GLY A 283 -9.73 -11.63 -8.41
CA GLY A 283 -9.29 -10.23 -8.50
C GLY A 283 -9.35 -9.40 -7.21
N HIS A 284 -8.95 -8.14 -7.31
CA HIS A 284 -8.87 -7.20 -6.19
C HIS A 284 -10.25 -6.75 -5.67
N VAL A 285 -10.45 -6.82 -4.35
CA VAL A 285 -11.68 -6.37 -3.69
C VAL A 285 -11.33 -5.74 -2.33
N ASP A 286 -11.62 -4.44 -2.15
CA ASP A 286 -11.66 -3.88 -0.80
C ASP A 286 -13.01 -4.26 -0.19
N LEU A 287 -13.03 -5.36 0.57
CA LEU A 287 -14.22 -5.90 1.19
C LEU A 287 -14.78 -4.92 2.24
N ILE A 288 -13.91 -4.27 3.00
CA ILE A 288 -14.30 -3.27 4.01
C ILE A 288 -13.74 -1.91 3.58
N ALA A 289 -14.52 -1.19 2.77
CA ALA A 289 -14.16 0.16 2.30
C ALA A 289 -15.14 1.21 2.87
N PRO A 290 -14.86 1.77 4.07
CA PRO A 290 -15.65 2.85 4.63
C PRO A 290 -15.41 4.19 3.93
N GLY A 291 -16.47 4.99 3.81
CA GLY A 291 -16.41 6.37 3.32
C GLY A 291 -17.57 7.20 3.88
N LEU A 292 -17.51 8.53 3.77
CA LEU A 292 -18.66 9.36 4.11
C LEU A 292 -19.66 9.45 2.93
N VAL A 293 -20.94 9.19 3.21
CA VAL A 293 -22.07 9.37 2.29
C VAL A 293 -23.09 10.25 2.99
N ASP A 294 -23.43 11.39 2.39
CA ASP A 294 -24.35 12.39 2.95
C ASP A 294 -24.01 12.82 4.40
N GLY A 295 -22.72 12.81 4.75
CA GLY A 295 -22.20 13.14 6.08
C GLY A 295 -22.28 12.03 7.13
N ALA A 296 -22.73 10.82 6.76
CA ALA A 296 -22.70 9.63 7.60
C ALA A 296 -21.61 8.66 7.13
N LEU A 297 -20.99 7.94 8.08
CA LEU A 297 -20.09 6.84 7.74
C LEU A 297 -20.89 5.72 7.08
N ARG A 298 -20.38 5.20 5.96
CA ARG A 298 -20.95 4.06 5.25
C ARG A 298 -19.90 3.07 4.82
N THR A 299 -20.07 1.80 5.17
CA THR A 299 -19.20 0.71 4.70
C THR A 299 -19.72 0.16 3.40
N ARG A 300 -18.85 0.05 2.40
CA ARG A 300 -19.17 -0.53 1.09
C ARG A 300 -18.05 -1.47 0.66
N ILE A 301 -18.31 -2.23 -0.39
CA ILE A 301 -17.29 -3.00 -1.10
C ILE A 301 -16.81 -2.16 -2.27
N LYS A 302 -15.50 -1.93 -2.41
CA LYS A 302 -14.89 -1.39 -3.63
C LYS A 302 -14.43 -2.61 -4.46
N ASP A 303 -15.28 -3.00 -5.41
CA ASP A 303 -15.03 -4.09 -6.35
C ASP A 303 -14.04 -3.60 -7.42
N GLY A 304 -12.77 -3.97 -7.30
CA GLY A 304 -11.68 -3.65 -8.22
C GLY A 304 -11.47 -4.66 -9.34
N THR A 305 -12.32 -5.69 -9.46
CA THR A 305 -12.11 -6.85 -10.36
C THR A 305 -12.04 -6.48 -11.85
N ALA A 306 -12.60 -5.33 -12.23
CA ALA A 306 -12.55 -4.80 -13.60
C ALA A 306 -11.34 -3.88 -13.89
N GLY A 307 -10.41 -3.73 -12.94
CA GLY A 307 -9.33 -2.74 -12.93
C GLY A 307 -9.70 -1.47 -12.15
N PRO A 308 -8.72 -0.63 -11.78
CA PRO A 308 -8.89 0.40 -10.74
C PRO A 308 -9.84 1.52 -11.17
N ASP A 309 -9.72 1.99 -12.42
CA ASP A 309 -10.62 2.99 -13.04
C ASP A 309 -12.06 2.52 -13.24
N LYS A 310 -12.30 1.21 -13.13
CA LYS A 310 -13.63 0.59 -13.25
C LYS A 310 -14.14 0.09 -11.91
N ALA A 311 -13.50 0.48 -10.80
CA ALA A 311 -13.88 0.04 -9.48
C ALA A 311 -15.34 0.42 -9.16
N VAL A 312 -16.16 -0.57 -8.82
CA VAL A 312 -17.58 -0.37 -8.52
C VAL A 312 -17.78 -0.36 -7.01
N TRP A 313 -18.35 0.72 -6.50
CA TRP A 313 -18.81 0.78 -5.11
C TRP A 313 -20.15 0.04 -4.97
N ARG A 314 -20.15 -1.05 -4.20
CA ARG A 314 -21.31 -1.93 -3.99
C ARG A 314 -21.76 -1.93 -2.54
N ASP A 315 -23.06 -2.07 -2.34
CA ASP A 315 -23.64 -2.37 -1.03
C ASP A 315 -23.29 -3.82 -0.65
N PRO A 316 -22.84 -4.11 0.60
CA PRO A 316 -22.54 -5.47 1.04
C PRO A 316 -23.70 -6.46 0.84
N ALA A 317 -24.95 -5.99 0.93
CA ALA A 317 -26.12 -6.82 0.72
C ALA A 317 -26.31 -7.24 -0.75
N ASP A 318 -25.73 -6.53 -1.71
CA ASP A 318 -25.78 -6.79 -3.17
C ASP A 318 -24.61 -7.64 -3.69
N VAL A 319 -23.77 -8.21 -2.82
CA VAL A 319 -22.56 -8.97 -3.21
C VAL A 319 -22.47 -10.32 -2.50
N VAL A 320 -22.05 -11.34 -3.25
CA VAL A 320 -21.50 -12.59 -2.71
C VAL A 320 -20.03 -12.66 -3.08
N VAL A 321 -19.16 -12.77 -2.10
CA VAL A 321 -17.75 -13.14 -2.35
C VAL A 321 -17.68 -14.66 -2.40
N HIS A 322 -17.25 -15.25 -3.52
CA HIS A 322 -17.07 -16.69 -3.64
C HIS A 322 -15.61 -17.07 -3.46
N LEU A 323 -15.30 -17.63 -2.29
CA LEU A 323 -14.04 -18.29 -2.07
C LEU A 323 -14.07 -19.67 -2.73
N VAL A 324 -13.55 -19.75 -3.95
CA VAL A 324 -13.61 -20.92 -4.84
C VAL A 324 -13.02 -22.20 -4.22
N PRO A 325 -13.44 -23.41 -4.66
CA PRO A 325 -12.89 -24.68 -4.18
C PRO A 325 -11.36 -24.80 -4.24
N GLN A 326 -10.72 -24.10 -5.18
CA GLN A 326 -9.28 -24.05 -5.41
C GLN A 326 -8.52 -23.38 -4.24
N ALA A 327 -9.19 -22.54 -3.45
CA ALA A 327 -8.63 -21.90 -2.25
C ALA A 327 -8.48 -22.85 -1.05
N ARG A 328 -8.85 -24.14 -1.20
CA ARG A 328 -8.73 -25.17 -0.17
C ARG A 328 -7.27 -25.52 0.12
N ASN A 329 -6.86 -25.18 1.33
CA ASN A 329 -5.56 -25.46 1.93
C ASN A 329 -5.66 -26.55 3.01
N THR A 330 -4.54 -26.83 3.67
CA THR A 330 -4.44 -27.78 4.80
C THR A 330 -3.69 -27.11 5.95
N ILE A 331 -4.23 -27.16 7.17
CA ILE A 331 -3.61 -26.54 8.34
C ILE A 331 -2.24 -27.20 8.60
N PRO A 332 -1.14 -26.42 8.70
CA PRO A 332 0.20 -26.97 8.89
C PRO A 332 0.38 -27.56 10.30
N ALA A 333 1.46 -28.34 10.48
CA ALA A 333 1.80 -28.95 11.77
C ALA A 333 2.50 -27.99 12.75
N ASP A 334 2.80 -26.76 12.34
CA ASP A 334 3.38 -25.74 13.21
C ASP A 334 2.32 -25.29 14.25
N PRO A 335 2.58 -25.42 15.57
CA PRO A 335 1.69 -24.94 16.63
C PRO A 335 1.31 -23.45 16.52
N ALA A 336 2.07 -22.62 15.81
CA ALA A 336 1.71 -21.22 15.55
C ALA A 336 0.37 -21.06 14.81
N TYR A 337 -0.05 -22.05 14.03
CA TYR A 337 -1.32 -22.05 13.28
C TYR A 337 -2.46 -22.82 13.96
N ALA A 338 -2.28 -23.29 15.21
CA ALA A 338 -3.29 -24.06 15.94
C ALA A 338 -4.61 -23.28 16.20
N PHE A 339 -4.61 -21.95 16.04
CA PHE A 339 -5.83 -21.13 16.09
C PHE A 339 -6.82 -21.44 14.94
N LEU A 340 -6.33 -21.99 13.82
CA LEU A 340 -7.15 -22.42 12.69
C LEU A 340 -7.87 -23.76 12.96
N GLY A 341 -7.34 -24.59 13.86
CA GLY A 341 -7.82 -25.93 14.15
C GLY A 341 -6.70 -26.97 14.24
N ASP A 342 -7.06 -28.26 14.17
CA ASP A 342 -6.11 -29.37 14.21
C ASP A 342 -5.28 -29.45 12.92
N ALA A 343 -3.98 -29.70 13.05
CA ALA A 343 -3.08 -29.92 11.92
C ALA A 343 -3.58 -31.04 11.00
N GLY A 344 -3.51 -30.82 9.68
CA GLY A 344 -4.00 -31.75 8.66
C GLY A 344 -5.49 -31.62 8.32
N GLN A 345 -6.26 -30.81 9.05
CA GLN A 345 -7.64 -30.47 8.65
C GLN A 345 -7.66 -29.50 7.46
N PRO A 346 -8.73 -29.48 6.65
CA PRO A 346 -8.90 -28.47 5.61
C PRO A 346 -9.16 -27.09 6.19
N VAL A 347 -8.73 -26.08 5.45
CA VAL A 347 -9.07 -24.67 5.66
C VAL A 347 -9.14 -23.98 4.29
N TRP A 348 -10.08 -23.08 4.06
CA TRP A 348 -10.18 -22.31 2.82
C TRP A 348 -9.66 -20.90 3.09
N LEU A 349 -8.77 -20.39 2.24
CA LEU A 349 -8.06 -19.14 2.47
C LEU A 349 -8.30 -18.13 1.35
N ILE A 350 -8.83 -16.95 1.68
CA ILE A 350 -8.46 -15.74 0.93
C ILE A 350 -7.03 -15.41 1.38
N PRO A 351 -6.04 -15.36 0.48
CA PRO A 351 -4.65 -15.09 0.85
C PRO A 351 -4.37 -13.58 1.01
N GLN A 352 -3.43 -13.20 1.88
CA GLN A 352 -2.94 -11.81 1.96
C GLN A 352 -2.18 -11.39 0.69
N THR A 353 -1.52 -12.36 0.05
CA THR A 353 -0.79 -12.21 -1.21
C THR A 353 -1.72 -12.57 -2.35
N GLN A 354 -1.86 -11.73 -3.38
CA GLN A 354 -2.73 -12.01 -4.53
C GLN A 354 -2.37 -13.35 -5.20
N ILE A 355 -3.37 -14.19 -5.48
CA ILE A 355 -3.22 -15.44 -6.23
C ILE A 355 -4.29 -15.44 -7.35
N PRO A 356 -3.90 -15.48 -8.63
CA PRO A 356 -4.87 -15.48 -9.73
C PRO A 356 -5.86 -16.65 -9.67
N GLY A 357 -7.14 -16.35 -9.91
CA GLY A 357 -8.25 -17.30 -9.74
C GLY A 357 -8.74 -17.42 -8.28
N ILE A 358 -8.35 -16.49 -7.40
CA ILE A 358 -8.85 -16.36 -6.03
C ILE A 358 -9.02 -14.88 -5.70
N VAL A 359 -10.23 -14.50 -5.30
CA VAL A 359 -10.54 -13.15 -4.79
C VAL A 359 -9.53 -12.71 -3.74
N TRP A 360 -9.01 -11.50 -3.89
CA TRP A 360 -7.98 -10.92 -3.02
C TRP A 360 -8.60 -9.80 -2.19
N ALA A 361 -9.09 -10.16 -1.00
CA ALA A 361 -9.96 -9.31 -0.18
C ALA A 361 -9.22 -8.54 0.92
N GLY A 362 -9.42 -7.23 0.98
CA GLY A 362 -8.77 -6.33 1.93
C GLY A 362 -9.71 -5.32 2.60
N TRP A 363 -9.12 -4.27 3.17
CA TRP A 363 -9.83 -3.08 3.64
C TRP A 363 -9.14 -1.82 3.10
N ASN A 364 -9.94 -0.76 2.89
CA ASN A 364 -9.49 0.48 2.28
C ASN A 364 -10.14 1.71 2.94
N THR A 365 -9.34 2.52 3.63
CA THR A 365 -9.75 3.79 4.25
C THR A 365 -9.33 5.03 3.42
N GLU A 366 -8.91 4.86 2.15
CA GLU A 366 -8.50 5.94 1.22
C GLU A 366 -9.62 6.91 0.84
N SER A 367 -10.87 6.51 1.08
CA SER A 367 -12.04 7.39 0.90
C SER A 367 -12.36 8.26 2.12
N LEU A 368 -11.64 8.11 3.23
CA LEU A 368 -11.77 8.90 4.45
C LEU A 368 -10.59 9.84 4.60
N ARG A 369 -10.86 11.09 4.97
CA ARG A 369 -9.85 12.16 5.01
C ARG A 369 -9.73 12.82 6.37
N ALA A 370 -8.56 13.38 6.65
CA ALA A 370 -8.26 14.05 7.90
C ALA A 370 -9.03 15.38 8.09
N GLU A 371 -9.63 15.97 7.04
CA GLU A 371 -10.58 17.08 7.22
C GLU A 371 -11.95 16.65 7.80
N ASP A 372 -12.29 15.37 7.66
CA ASP A 372 -13.63 14.82 7.95
C ASP A 372 -13.62 13.85 9.16
N ILE A 373 -12.51 13.13 9.38
CA ILE A 373 -12.31 12.14 10.44
C ILE A 373 -11.13 12.56 11.34
N ASP A 374 -11.32 12.48 12.65
CA ASP A 374 -10.30 12.69 13.67
C ASP A 374 -9.71 11.35 14.14
N GLY A 375 -8.45 11.11 13.77
CA GLY A 375 -7.70 9.90 14.13
C GLY A 375 -8.07 8.65 13.32
N ASP A 376 -7.88 7.50 13.95
CA ASP A 376 -7.99 6.18 13.32
C ASP A 376 -9.45 5.67 13.25
N VAL A 377 -9.70 4.77 12.31
CA VAL A 377 -10.93 3.98 12.17
C VAL A 377 -10.78 2.67 12.93
N THR A 378 -11.85 2.17 13.55
CA THR A 378 -11.88 0.83 14.17
C THR A 378 -12.82 -0.08 13.39
N ILE A 379 -12.27 -1.17 12.84
CA ILE A 379 -13.01 -2.24 12.17
C ILE A 379 -13.23 -3.38 13.18
N THR A 380 -14.48 -3.80 13.38
CA THR A 380 -14.88 -4.78 14.40
C THR A 380 -15.63 -5.96 13.78
N LEU A 381 -15.04 -7.15 13.78
CA LEU A 381 -15.77 -8.38 13.49
C LEU A 381 -16.70 -8.67 14.67
N SER A 382 -18.00 -8.45 14.45
CA SER A 382 -19.00 -8.41 15.52
C SER A 382 -19.77 -9.72 15.67
N ALA A 383 -20.04 -10.41 14.57
CA ALA A 383 -20.69 -11.72 14.55
C ALA A 383 -20.30 -12.52 13.30
N VAL A 384 -20.43 -13.84 13.40
CA VAL A 384 -20.32 -14.78 12.27
C VAL A 384 -21.45 -15.79 12.40
N ASP A 385 -22.30 -15.87 11.39
CA ASP A 385 -23.24 -16.98 11.17
C ASP A 385 -22.76 -17.83 9.98
N GLY A 386 -22.82 -19.15 10.10
CA GLY A 386 -22.22 -20.06 9.13
C GLY A 386 -21.83 -21.42 9.72
N PRO A 387 -21.31 -22.34 8.89
CA PRO A 387 -21.03 -23.73 9.29
C PRO A 387 -19.81 -23.89 10.20
N GLY A 388 -18.87 -22.94 10.18
CA GLY A 388 -17.60 -23.03 10.89
C GLY A 388 -17.14 -21.71 11.51
N ARG A 389 -15.90 -21.71 12.01
CA ARG A 389 -15.17 -20.54 12.48
C ARG A 389 -14.48 -19.79 11.32
N ILE A 390 -14.24 -18.50 11.55
CA ILE A 390 -13.42 -17.63 10.70
C ILE A 390 -12.26 -17.05 11.52
N ALA A 391 -11.08 -16.94 10.92
CA ALA A 391 -9.96 -16.16 11.47
C ALA A 391 -9.36 -15.23 10.41
N LEU A 392 -9.00 -14.01 10.82
CA LEU A 392 -8.21 -13.06 10.02
C LEU A 392 -6.80 -13.01 10.60
N PHE A 393 -5.77 -13.13 9.78
CA PHE A 393 -4.39 -13.09 10.25
C PHE A 393 -3.41 -12.61 9.16
N LEU A 394 -2.30 -12.02 9.61
CA LEU A 394 -1.16 -11.66 8.77
C LEU A 394 -0.04 -12.69 8.95
N THR A 395 0.70 -12.96 7.88
CA THR A 395 1.83 -13.90 7.86
C THR A 395 3.11 -13.14 7.56
N GLY A 396 3.93 -12.98 8.60
CA GLY A 396 5.35 -12.62 8.49
C GLY A 396 6.22 -13.82 8.86
N LEU A 397 7.28 -13.62 9.64
CA LEU A 397 8.07 -14.72 10.23
C LEU A 397 7.25 -15.63 11.17
N LYS A 398 6.09 -15.15 11.63
CA LYS A 398 5.05 -15.88 12.38
C LYS A 398 3.68 -15.30 12.00
N PRO A 399 2.58 -16.05 12.21
CA PRO A 399 1.24 -15.51 12.08
C PRO A 399 0.93 -14.51 13.21
N THR A 400 0.30 -13.39 12.85
CA THR A 400 -0.32 -12.42 13.74
C THR A 400 -1.83 -12.47 13.54
N VAL A 401 -2.56 -13.01 14.52
CA VAL A 401 -4.03 -13.09 14.49
C VAL A 401 -4.62 -11.70 14.72
N LEU A 402 -5.50 -11.26 13.82
CA LEU A 402 -6.23 -10.00 13.88
C LEU A 402 -7.65 -10.18 14.44
N ALA A 403 -8.29 -11.30 14.11
CA ALA A 403 -9.59 -11.73 14.65
C ALA A 403 -9.72 -13.25 14.58
N ASN A 404 -10.45 -13.86 15.51
CA ASN A 404 -10.68 -15.31 15.58
C ASN A 404 -12.04 -15.62 16.21
N SER A 405 -13.06 -15.87 15.38
CA SER A 405 -14.40 -16.23 15.84
C SER A 405 -14.47 -17.56 16.63
N GLY A 406 -13.34 -18.25 16.81
CA GLY A 406 -13.21 -19.48 17.58
C GLY A 406 -12.86 -19.31 19.05
N ASP A 407 -12.32 -18.18 19.49
CA ASP A 407 -12.07 -17.88 20.91
C ASP A 407 -13.07 -16.89 21.51
N GLY A 408 -13.69 -16.04 20.67
CA GLY A 408 -14.81 -15.19 21.02
C GLY A 408 -15.17 -14.23 19.88
N LEU A 409 -16.16 -13.38 20.12
CA LEU A 409 -16.41 -12.13 19.38
C LEU A 409 -17.06 -11.13 20.36
N PRO A 410 -16.93 -9.81 20.16
CA PRO A 410 -16.29 -9.15 19.02
C PRO A 410 -14.76 -9.07 19.13
N ASP A 411 -14.10 -9.07 17.97
CA ASP A 411 -12.69 -8.69 17.80
C ASP A 411 -12.60 -7.38 17.02
N ALA A 412 -11.63 -6.53 17.35
CA ALA A 412 -11.47 -5.21 16.74
C ALA A 412 -10.02 -4.92 16.39
N LEU A 413 -9.82 -4.27 15.24
CA LEU A 413 -8.54 -3.81 14.74
C LEU A 413 -8.62 -2.31 14.40
N THR A 414 -7.59 -1.55 14.78
CA THR A 414 -7.49 -0.12 14.53
C THR A 414 -6.69 0.11 13.25
N VAL A 415 -7.27 0.84 12.31
CA VAL A 415 -6.71 1.19 11.00
C VAL A 415 -6.63 2.70 10.91
N ALA A 416 -5.47 3.25 10.56
CA ALA A 416 -5.40 4.68 10.30
C ALA A 416 -6.18 5.08 9.04
N LEU A 417 -6.26 6.38 8.79
CA LEU A 417 -6.78 6.89 7.53
C LEU A 417 -5.89 6.51 6.35
N GLY A 418 -6.52 6.47 5.18
CA GLY A 418 -5.96 6.12 3.88
C GLY A 418 -5.24 4.78 3.74
N THR A 419 -5.43 3.85 4.68
CA THR A 419 -4.86 2.51 4.63
C THR A 419 -5.58 1.61 3.65
N HIS A 420 -4.81 1.06 2.71
CA HIS A 420 -5.20 -0.01 1.80
C HIS A 420 -4.33 -1.23 2.16
N ALA A 421 -4.95 -2.31 2.68
CA ALA A 421 -4.22 -3.50 3.12
C ALA A 421 -5.04 -4.80 3.00
N HIS A 422 -4.33 -5.92 2.89
CA HIS A 422 -4.88 -7.27 2.74
C HIS A 422 -4.39 -8.20 3.85
N ALA A 423 -5.19 -9.22 4.17
CA ALA A 423 -4.88 -10.23 5.18
C ALA A 423 -5.34 -11.62 4.72
N ASN A 424 -4.90 -12.66 5.41
CA ASN A 424 -5.42 -14.00 5.18
C ASN A 424 -6.77 -14.15 5.89
N TRP A 425 -7.82 -14.51 5.17
CA TRP A 425 -9.13 -14.86 5.75
C TRP A 425 -9.32 -16.37 5.68
N ALA A 426 -9.29 -17.02 6.83
CA ALA A 426 -9.45 -18.46 6.94
C ALA A 426 -10.88 -18.86 7.31
N PHE A 427 -11.44 -19.78 6.55
CA PHE A 427 -12.74 -20.42 6.79
C PHE A 427 -12.51 -21.90 7.06
N SER A 428 -13.05 -22.41 8.17
CA SER A 428 -12.81 -23.80 8.61
C SER A 428 -13.73 -24.86 7.98
N GLN A 429 -14.77 -24.45 7.23
CA GLN A 429 -15.71 -25.36 6.55
C GLN A 429 -16.22 -24.75 5.24
N GLU A 430 -16.71 -25.58 4.32
CA GLU A 430 -17.48 -25.12 3.14
C GLU A 430 -18.91 -24.74 3.54
N GLY A 431 -19.49 -23.76 2.86
CA GLY A 431 -20.85 -23.28 3.09
C GLY A 431 -21.01 -21.79 2.84
N VAL A 432 -22.17 -21.24 3.19
CA VAL A 432 -22.42 -19.80 3.16
C VAL A 432 -22.22 -19.23 4.56
N TYR A 433 -21.46 -18.15 4.63
CA TYR A 433 -21.19 -17.38 5.83
C TYR A 433 -21.80 -15.98 5.71
N ARG A 434 -22.30 -15.47 6.83
CA ARG A 434 -22.73 -14.09 7.04
C ARG A 434 -21.84 -13.50 8.13
N ILE A 435 -20.99 -12.54 7.76
CA ILE A 435 -20.10 -11.87 8.71
C ILE A 435 -20.61 -10.47 8.98
N THR A 436 -20.87 -10.14 10.24
CA THR A 436 -21.28 -8.80 10.65
C THR A 436 -20.05 -8.00 11.03
N VAL A 437 -19.79 -6.91 10.30
CA VAL A 437 -18.67 -6.00 10.57
C VAL A 437 -19.24 -4.65 10.97
N ALA A 438 -18.76 -4.10 12.09
CA ALA A 438 -19.03 -2.73 12.50
C ALA A 438 -17.78 -1.88 12.29
N VAL A 439 -17.91 -0.76 11.59
CA VAL A 439 -16.82 0.21 11.38
C VAL A 439 -17.18 1.49 12.12
N SER A 440 -16.31 1.94 13.03
CA SER A 440 -16.52 3.17 13.81
C SER A 440 -15.36 4.14 13.69
N ALA A 441 -15.68 5.43 13.74
CA ALA A 441 -14.73 6.53 13.63
C ALA A 441 -15.20 7.74 14.44
N THR A 442 -14.31 8.70 14.69
CA THR A 442 -14.68 10.02 15.23
C THR A 442 -14.69 11.03 14.10
N LEU A 443 -15.80 11.71 13.85
CA LEU A 443 -15.83 12.82 12.89
C LEU A 443 -14.98 13.99 13.38
N ALA A 444 -14.44 14.82 12.50
CA ALA A 444 -13.68 16.04 12.84
C ALA A 444 -14.47 17.06 13.69
N SER A 445 -15.79 16.89 13.82
CA SER A 445 -16.65 17.61 14.78
C SER A 445 -16.56 17.12 16.23
N GLY A 446 -15.82 16.03 16.49
CA GLY A 446 -15.76 15.31 17.77
C GLY A 446 -16.92 14.32 17.99
N GLN A 447 -17.81 14.12 17.01
CA GLN A 447 -18.92 13.17 17.12
C GLN A 447 -18.47 11.77 16.68
N SER A 448 -18.61 10.77 17.55
CA SER A 448 -18.45 9.36 17.16
C SER A 448 -19.56 8.91 16.21
N THR A 449 -19.18 8.12 15.21
CA THR A 449 -20.08 7.53 14.21
C THR A 449 -19.75 6.05 14.01
N VAL A 450 -20.74 5.26 13.63
CA VAL A 450 -20.60 3.82 13.39
C VAL A 450 -21.58 3.39 12.29
N ASP A 451 -21.11 2.50 11.42
CA ASP A 451 -21.93 1.77 10.46
C ASP A 451 -21.72 0.27 10.68
N THR A 452 -22.74 -0.55 10.40
CA THR A 452 -22.69 -2.00 10.66
C THR A 452 -23.42 -2.75 9.58
N ASP A 453 -22.67 -3.59 8.87
CA ASP A 453 -23.14 -4.30 7.68
C ASP A 453 -22.86 -5.81 7.78
N GLU A 454 -23.59 -6.57 6.95
CA GLU A 454 -23.43 -8.02 6.82
C GLU A 454 -22.89 -8.37 5.43
N PHE A 455 -21.74 -9.04 5.39
CA PHE A 455 -21.11 -9.49 4.14
C PHE A 455 -21.38 -10.98 3.96
N THR A 456 -21.77 -11.39 2.75
CA THR A 456 -22.04 -12.80 2.42
C THR A 456 -20.84 -13.42 1.70
N ILE A 457 -20.24 -14.43 2.32
CA ILE A 457 -19.13 -15.21 1.75
C ILE A 457 -19.61 -16.63 1.46
N ALA A 458 -19.54 -17.05 0.20
CA ALA A 458 -19.75 -18.43 -0.22
C ALA A 458 -18.38 -19.14 -0.24
N VAL A 459 -18.23 -20.27 0.44
CA VAL A 459 -16.94 -20.95 0.62
C VAL A 459 -16.98 -22.36 0.06
N GLY A 460 -16.02 -22.65 -0.82
CA GLY A 460 -15.80 -23.97 -1.40
C GLY A 460 -16.84 -24.34 -2.45
N ASN A 461 -17.21 -25.63 -2.48
CA ASN A 461 -18.13 -26.20 -3.48
C ASN A 461 -19.61 -25.94 -3.14
N VAL A 462 -19.99 -24.66 -3.15
CA VAL A 462 -21.36 -24.15 -3.01
C VAL A 462 -21.79 -23.36 -4.24
N ASP A 463 -23.10 -23.17 -4.43
CA ASP A 463 -23.63 -22.25 -5.45
C ASP A 463 -23.65 -20.81 -4.88
N PRO A 464 -22.73 -19.91 -5.32
CA PRO A 464 -22.70 -18.54 -4.82
C PRO A 464 -23.90 -17.74 -5.33
N THR A 465 -24.49 -18.10 -6.46
CA THR A 465 -25.58 -17.32 -7.10
C THR A 465 -26.87 -17.36 -6.30
N ALA A 466 -27.03 -18.32 -5.38
CA ALA A 466 -28.18 -18.47 -4.50
C ALA A 466 -27.90 -18.08 -3.02
N ALA A 467 -26.64 -17.74 -2.66
CA ALA A 467 -26.22 -17.57 -1.26
C ALA A 467 -26.97 -16.47 -0.49
N LEU A 468 -27.41 -15.42 -1.18
CA LEU A 468 -28.22 -14.33 -0.62
C LEU A 468 -29.74 -14.61 -0.58
N GLY A 469 -30.21 -15.80 -0.99
CA GLY A 469 -31.64 -16.12 -1.10
C GLY A 469 -32.37 -15.41 -2.25
N ARG A 470 -31.61 -14.69 -3.09
CA ARG A 470 -32.01 -14.13 -4.39
C ARG A 470 -30.94 -14.47 -5.41
N ASN A 471 -31.30 -14.52 -6.69
CA ASN A 471 -30.35 -14.82 -7.76
C ASN A 471 -29.35 -13.67 -7.94
N CYS A 472 -28.07 -13.97 -7.80
CA CYS A 472 -26.96 -13.09 -8.11
C CYS A 472 -26.36 -13.44 -9.48
N THR A 473 -25.82 -12.43 -10.15
CA THR A 473 -25.14 -12.59 -11.44
C THR A 473 -23.83 -13.32 -11.20
N ALA A 474 -23.63 -14.45 -11.87
CA ALA A 474 -22.38 -15.20 -11.82
C ALA A 474 -21.20 -14.35 -12.35
N PRO A 475 -19.96 -14.70 -11.99
CA PRO A 475 -18.77 -14.05 -12.54
C PRO A 475 -18.76 -14.12 -14.07
N THR A 476 -18.18 -13.12 -14.71
CA THR A 476 -18.01 -13.12 -16.17
C THR A 476 -16.65 -13.71 -16.49
N ASP A 477 -16.62 -14.96 -16.98
CA ASP A 477 -15.41 -15.68 -17.40
C ASP A 477 -14.50 -14.79 -18.28
N THR A 478 -13.54 -14.15 -17.64
CA THR A 478 -12.51 -13.36 -18.32
C THR A 478 -11.27 -14.24 -18.36
N THR A 479 -10.84 -14.57 -19.59
CA THR A 479 -9.69 -15.42 -19.93
C THR A 479 -9.68 -16.88 -19.42
N THR A 480 -10.36 -17.76 -20.16
CA THR A 480 -9.79 -19.11 -20.38
C THR A 480 -8.53 -18.97 -21.27
N PRO A 481 -7.33 -19.39 -20.84
CA PRO A 481 -6.13 -19.34 -21.69
C PRO A 481 -6.27 -20.29 -22.88
N THR A 482 -6.58 -19.75 -24.05
CA THR A 482 -6.69 -20.54 -25.29
C THR A 482 -5.28 -20.94 -25.74
N THR A 483 -4.91 -22.19 -25.48
CA THR A 483 -3.62 -22.76 -25.88
C THR A 483 -3.51 -22.81 -27.40
N THR A 484 -2.88 -21.78 -27.99
CA THR A 484 -2.60 -21.72 -29.43
C THR A 484 -1.13 -21.35 -29.65
N SER A 485 -0.42 -22.18 -30.41
CA SER A 485 0.98 -21.94 -30.77
C SER A 485 1.15 -20.71 -31.66
N PRO A 486 2.31 -20.02 -31.63
CA PRO A 486 2.52 -18.78 -32.36
C PRO A 486 2.89 -19.03 -33.82
N ASP A 487 2.32 -18.24 -34.74
CA ASP A 487 2.96 -17.95 -36.03
C ASP A 487 2.43 -16.63 -36.64
N GLY A 488 3.35 -15.79 -37.15
CA GLY A 488 3.07 -14.83 -38.23
C GLY A 488 2.47 -13.42 -37.96
N THR A 489 3.36 -12.41 -38.03
CA THR A 489 3.18 -11.08 -38.71
C THR A 489 2.36 -9.90 -38.12
N VAL A 490 2.96 -8.71 -38.32
CA VAL A 490 2.67 -7.31 -37.88
C VAL A 490 3.27 -6.39 -39.00
N PRO A 491 2.84 -5.13 -39.33
CA PRO A 491 2.04 -4.08 -38.65
C PRO A 491 0.81 -3.63 -39.52
N PRO A 492 0.20 -2.40 -39.51
CA PRO A 492 0.46 -1.17 -38.73
C PRO A 492 -0.74 -0.34 -38.17
N THR A 493 -0.32 0.65 -37.35
CA THR A 493 -1.03 1.66 -36.56
C THR A 493 -1.85 2.71 -37.34
N THR A 494 -2.83 3.36 -36.68
CA THR A 494 -3.19 4.77 -36.98
C THR A 494 -3.67 5.51 -35.72
N THR A 495 -3.01 6.61 -35.39
CA THR A 495 -3.14 7.41 -34.16
C THR A 495 -4.33 8.39 -34.19
N THR A 496 -5.05 8.58 -33.08
CA THR A 496 -5.77 9.84 -32.81
C THR A 496 -5.81 10.17 -31.30
N ARG A 497 -5.73 11.46 -30.94
CA ARG A 497 -5.44 12.00 -29.59
C ARG A 497 -6.63 12.76 -28.99
N ALA A 498 -6.96 12.52 -27.71
CA ALA A 498 -7.53 13.44 -26.70
C ALA A 498 -8.20 12.63 -25.56
N ALA A 499 -8.29 13.06 -24.30
CA ALA A 499 -7.56 14.07 -23.50
C ALA A 499 -7.90 13.81 -22.01
N ALA A 500 -6.92 13.91 -21.10
CA ALA A 500 -7.09 13.48 -19.70
C ALA A 500 -7.75 14.54 -18.80
N GLY A 501 -8.46 14.06 -17.76
CA GLY A 501 -8.89 14.84 -16.60
C GLY A 501 -8.68 13.99 -15.34
N GLY A 502 -7.75 14.41 -14.47
CA GLY A 502 -7.18 13.54 -13.43
C GLY A 502 -7.92 13.52 -12.09
N ALA A 503 -7.61 12.48 -11.30
CA ALA A 503 -8.00 12.29 -9.91
C ALA A 503 -6.75 12.20 -9.00
N ARG A 504 -6.94 12.28 -7.66
CA ARG A 504 -5.88 12.17 -6.63
C ARG A 504 -6.39 11.39 -5.42
N LEU A 505 -5.49 10.59 -4.81
CA LEU A 505 -5.63 9.68 -3.65
C LEU A 505 -4.21 9.38 -3.10
N ALA A 506 -3.95 8.61 -2.03
CA ALA A 506 -4.48 8.50 -0.65
C ALA A 506 -3.50 7.60 0.20
N ASN A 507 -3.36 7.83 1.51
CA ASN A 507 -2.16 7.51 2.34
C ASN A 507 -2.39 6.53 3.49
N THR A 508 -1.60 5.45 3.66
CA THR A 508 -1.81 4.45 4.73
C THR A 508 -1.06 4.78 6.02
N GLY A 509 -1.70 4.69 7.19
CA GLY A 509 -1.03 4.89 8.48
C GLY A 509 -0.96 3.67 9.39
N GLY A 510 0.09 3.64 10.22
CA GLY A 510 0.26 2.69 11.32
C GLY A 510 -0.34 3.22 12.63
N GLY A 511 -1.40 2.54 13.12
CA GLY A 511 -1.98 2.76 14.45
C GLY A 511 -1.17 2.08 15.58
N PRO A 512 -1.35 2.47 16.86
CA PRO A 512 -0.45 2.09 17.95
C PRO A 512 -0.75 0.70 18.55
N LEU A 513 -0.53 -0.39 17.80
CA LEU A 513 -0.59 -1.77 18.31
C LEU A 513 0.72 -2.57 18.23
N GLY A 514 1.81 -2.00 17.69
CA GLY A 514 3.15 -2.62 17.69
C GLY A 514 3.85 -2.75 19.06
N ALA A 515 3.21 -2.37 20.17
CA ALA A 515 3.86 -2.13 21.46
C ALA A 515 4.06 -3.37 22.37
N VAL A 516 3.83 -4.61 21.90
CA VAL A 516 3.78 -5.81 22.78
C VAL A 516 5.00 -6.74 22.66
N LEU A 517 5.87 -6.61 21.65
CA LEU A 517 7.05 -7.49 21.48
C LEU A 517 8.40 -6.82 21.81
N ALA A 518 8.48 -6.19 22.99
CA ALA A 518 9.73 -5.62 23.53
C ALA A 518 10.15 -6.22 24.91
N VAL A 519 9.94 -7.52 25.13
CA VAL A 519 10.47 -8.24 26.32
C VAL A 519 11.29 -9.46 25.90
N GLY A 520 12.36 -9.22 25.15
CA GLY A 520 13.28 -10.27 24.66
C GLY A 520 14.79 -10.00 24.83
N ALA A 521 15.21 -8.75 25.07
CA ALA A 521 16.62 -8.35 24.95
C ALA A 521 17.28 -7.77 26.23
N LEU A 522 16.59 -7.81 27.39
CA LEU A 522 17.06 -7.14 28.63
C LEU A 522 17.55 -8.09 29.75
N LEU A 523 17.74 -9.38 29.46
CA LEU A 523 18.23 -10.37 30.44
C LEU A 523 19.66 -10.89 30.21
N LEU A 524 20.36 -10.49 29.14
CA LEU A 524 21.75 -10.90 28.88
C LEU A 524 22.81 -9.85 29.25
N THR A 525 22.45 -8.57 29.42
CA THR A 525 23.37 -7.51 29.89
C THR A 525 23.35 -7.34 31.42
N GLY A 526 22.23 -7.61 32.09
CA GLY A 526 22.12 -7.55 33.56
C GLY A 526 22.89 -8.66 34.30
N GLY A 527 23.05 -9.84 33.69
CA GLY A 527 23.71 -11.00 34.31
C GLY A 527 25.23 -10.85 34.51
N ALA A 528 25.91 -10.12 33.62
CA ALA A 528 27.36 -9.95 33.67
C ALA A 528 27.81 -8.98 34.78
N ALA A 529 27.02 -7.94 35.07
CA ALA A 529 27.35 -6.95 36.09
C ALA A 529 27.30 -7.51 37.53
N LEU A 530 26.34 -8.39 37.83
CA LEU A 530 26.14 -8.93 39.18
C LEU A 530 27.21 -9.97 39.60
N LEU A 531 27.81 -10.67 38.64
CA LEU A 531 28.89 -11.63 38.88
C LEU A 531 30.27 -10.99 39.06
N LEU A 532 30.46 -9.74 38.59
CA LEU A 532 31.69 -8.98 38.82
C LEU A 532 31.69 -8.23 40.17
N LEU A 533 30.53 -7.75 40.61
CA LEU A 533 30.38 -7.06 41.92
C LEU A 533 30.44 -8.01 43.14
N THR A 534 30.24 -9.31 42.95
CA THR A 534 30.37 -10.32 44.01
C THR A 534 31.78 -10.91 44.16
N ARG A 535 32.65 -10.77 43.15
CA ARG A 535 34.06 -11.24 43.20
C ARG A 535 35.04 -10.23 43.78
N SER A 536 34.73 -8.92 43.79
CA SER A 536 35.64 -7.88 44.31
C SER A 536 35.64 -7.73 45.84
N ARG A 537 34.67 -8.30 46.57
CA ARG A 537 34.55 -8.19 48.04
C ARG A 537 35.16 -9.35 48.85
N ARG A 538 36.03 -10.20 48.26
CA ARG A 538 36.66 -11.36 48.94
C ARG A 538 38.19 -11.44 48.89
N ARG A 539 38.89 -10.34 48.59
CA ARG A 539 40.35 -10.22 48.79
C ARG A 539 40.66 -8.87 49.44
N GLY A 540 40.89 -8.88 50.75
CA GLY A 540 41.09 -7.65 51.54
C GLY A 540 41.07 -7.82 53.05
N LEU A 541 41.39 -9.01 53.56
CA LEU A 541 41.78 -9.27 54.95
C LEU A 541 42.88 -10.33 54.92
N ASP A 542 44.00 -10.04 55.57
CA ASP A 542 45.28 -10.76 55.70
C ASP A 542 46.43 -10.22 54.82
N GLY A 543 47.37 -9.50 55.46
CA GLY A 543 48.60 -8.96 54.87
C GLY A 543 48.75 -7.45 55.04
#